data_AF-A0A2D4P8Z7-F1
#
_entry.id   AF-A0A2D4P8Z7-F1
#
_cell.length_a   1.000
_cell.length_b   1.000
_cell.length_c   1.000
_cell.angle_alpha   90.00
_cell.angle_beta   90.00
_cell.angle_gamma   90.00
#
_symmetry.space_group_name_H-M   'P 1'
#
loop_
_entity.id
_entity.type
_entity.pdbx_description
1 polymer ?
#
loop_
_entity_poly.entity_id
_entity_poly.type
_entity_poly.pdbx_seq_one_letter_code
_entity_poly.pdbx_strand_id
1 'polypeptide(L)'
;MPLDDLDREDDARLLKFLFTLIRAGMTDEAQRLCKRCGQAWRAATLEGWKLYHDPNMNGGQELEPVEGNPYRCIWKISCWRLAEKEQFDKYERAIYAALSGNLKQLLPVCDTWEDAVWAFFRVMVDTLVEQEIRSSVMNTEEKEELPREYLETNWTLEKVFEELQATDKKRVLEENQEHYHMIQKFVILGDVDGLMDEFYKWLSKGKNMLPGHLLRFMTHLILFFRTLGLQTKEEISIDVLKAYIQWLMCEKHTDLIAFYVSHLPQDVAVAQYAAFLEDVIDTEQRHHCLELAKEAGLDIATITKTVVENICKKDTSEFFHHDLAIETGTTEDDRLKIDVIDWLVFDPAQRAEALKQSNAIMRKFLGTAVLSMILK
;
A
#
# COMPACT_ATOMS: atom_id res chain seq x y z
N MET A 1 -22.21 -6.56 49.55
CA MET A 1 -21.18 -5.58 49.95
C MET A 1 -20.67 -4.96 48.65
N PRO A 2 -20.53 -3.64 48.53
CA PRO A 2 -19.90 -3.04 47.34
C PRO A 2 -18.46 -3.57 47.20
N LEU A 3 -17.98 -3.66 45.95
CA LEU A 3 -16.60 -4.05 45.65
C LEU A 3 -15.64 -2.97 46.19
N ASP A 4 -14.50 -3.38 46.75
CA ASP A 4 -13.46 -2.45 47.18
C ASP A 4 -12.84 -1.74 45.97
N ASP A 5 -12.42 -0.48 46.12
CA ASP A 5 -11.89 0.31 45.01
C ASP A 5 -10.61 -0.31 44.42
N LEU A 6 -9.77 -0.95 45.25
CA LEU A 6 -8.57 -1.65 44.76
C LEU A 6 -8.93 -2.88 43.92
N ASP A 7 -9.93 -3.64 44.34
CA ASP A 7 -10.44 -4.80 43.58
C ASP A 7 -11.01 -4.36 42.23
N ARG A 8 -11.66 -3.18 42.18
CA ARG A 8 -12.19 -2.61 40.93
C ARG A 8 -11.09 -2.21 39.97
N GLU A 9 -10.02 -1.58 40.47
CA GLU A 9 -8.88 -1.21 39.64
C GLU A 9 -8.17 -2.44 39.06
N ASP A 10 -7.96 -3.47 39.87
CA ASP A 10 -7.30 -4.70 39.44
C ASP A 10 -8.15 -5.48 38.43
N ASP A 11 -9.48 -5.56 38.63
CA ASP A 11 -10.36 -6.18 37.63
C ASP A 11 -10.40 -5.36 36.32
N ALA A 12 -10.42 -4.02 36.38
CA ALA A 12 -10.37 -3.17 35.19
C ALA A 12 -9.07 -3.38 34.39
N ARG A 13 -7.92 -3.53 35.07
CA ARG A 13 -6.65 -3.87 34.41
C ARG A 13 -6.72 -5.25 33.76
N LEU A 14 -7.19 -6.25 34.48
CA LEU A 14 -7.36 -7.61 33.97
C LEU A 14 -8.26 -7.63 32.72
N LEU A 15 -9.41 -6.97 32.77
CA LEU A 15 -10.36 -6.89 31.65
C LEU A 15 -9.76 -6.22 30.43
N LYS A 16 -8.97 -5.16 30.60
CA LYS A 16 -8.24 -4.53 29.50
C LYS A 16 -7.23 -5.49 28.84
N PHE A 17 -6.49 -6.27 29.66
CA PHE A 17 -5.59 -7.29 29.13
C PHE A 17 -6.35 -8.41 28.41
N LEU A 18 -7.45 -8.89 28.98
CA LEU A 18 -8.31 -9.91 28.35
C LEU A 18 -8.85 -9.45 27.01
N PHE A 19 -9.35 -8.22 26.93
CA PHE A 19 -9.82 -7.64 25.67
C PHE A 19 -8.70 -7.59 24.62
N THR A 20 -7.47 -7.23 25.02
CA THR A 20 -6.30 -7.20 24.12
C THR A 20 -5.96 -8.60 23.61
N LEU A 21 -5.96 -9.62 24.48
CA LEU A 21 -5.72 -11.02 24.09
C LEU A 21 -6.78 -11.53 23.12
N ILE A 22 -8.06 -11.23 23.37
CA ILE A 22 -9.16 -11.62 22.50
C ILE A 22 -9.01 -10.97 21.12
N ARG A 23 -8.65 -9.68 21.08
CA ARG A 23 -8.37 -8.97 19.82
C ARG A 23 -7.20 -9.56 19.03
N ALA A 24 -6.18 -10.03 19.73
CA ALA A 24 -5.03 -10.71 19.12
C ALA A 24 -5.33 -12.16 18.68
N GLY A 25 -6.57 -12.67 18.89
CA GLY A 25 -6.93 -14.06 18.62
C GLY A 25 -6.37 -15.06 19.64
N MET A 26 -5.78 -14.59 20.73
CA MET A 26 -5.16 -15.40 21.78
C MET A 26 -6.19 -15.83 22.85
N THR A 27 -7.26 -16.50 22.41
CA THR A 27 -8.38 -16.91 23.28
C THR A 27 -7.97 -17.90 24.37
N ASP A 28 -7.08 -18.84 24.06
CA ASP A 28 -6.55 -19.80 25.03
C ASP A 28 -5.77 -19.11 26.15
N GLU A 29 -4.94 -18.12 25.82
CA GLU A 29 -4.21 -17.33 26.81
C GLU A 29 -5.15 -16.47 27.64
N ALA A 30 -6.20 -15.90 27.04
CA ALA A 30 -7.23 -15.18 27.79
C ALA A 30 -7.91 -16.10 28.83
N GLN A 31 -8.25 -17.35 28.45
CA GLN A 31 -8.82 -18.32 29.39
C GLN A 31 -7.83 -18.74 30.49
N ARG A 32 -6.55 -18.99 30.14
CA ARG A 32 -5.50 -19.30 31.12
C ARG A 32 -5.32 -18.16 32.11
N LEU A 33 -5.32 -16.91 31.63
CA LEU A 33 -5.22 -15.72 32.47
C LEU A 33 -6.40 -15.62 33.43
N CYS A 34 -7.64 -15.78 32.93
CA CYS A 34 -8.84 -15.84 33.77
C CYS A 34 -8.71 -16.90 34.89
N LYS A 35 -8.28 -18.13 34.55
CA LYS A 35 -8.08 -19.21 35.53
C LYS A 35 -7.00 -18.87 36.57
N ARG A 36 -5.86 -18.30 36.14
CA ARG A 36 -4.76 -17.87 37.03
C ARG A 36 -5.17 -16.76 37.98
N CYS A 37 -6.04 -15.86 37.55
CA CYS A 37 -6.60 -14.78 38.37
C CYS A 37 -7.81 -15.23 39.22
N GLY A 38 -8.11 -16.53 39.31
CA GLY A 38 -9.20 -17.07 40.12
C GLY A 38 -10.61 -16.87 39.51
N GLN A 39 -10.69 -16.41 38.26
CA GLN A 39 -11.95 -16.15 37.55
C GLN A 39 -12.24 -17.25 36.53
N ALA A 40 -12.24 -18.51 36.99
CA ALA A 40 -12.54 -19.67 36.15
C ALA A 40 -13.94 -19.58 35.50
N TRP A 41 -14.89 -18.91 36.16
CA TRP A 41 -16.21 -18.61 35.62
C TRP A 41 -16.14 -17.76 34.35
N ARG A 42 -15.24 -16.76 34.29
CA ARG A 42 -15.03 -15.91 33.11
C ARG A 42 -14.33 -16.68 32.01
N ALA A 43 -13.40 -17.59 32.35
CA ALA A 43 -12.81 -18.49 31.37
C ALA A 43 -13.90 -19.36 30.69
N ALA A 44 -14.87 -19.86 31.46
CA ALA A 44 -15.98 -20.64 30.92
C ALA A 44 -16.90 -19.82 30.00
N THR A 45 -17.15 -18.54 30.30
CA THR A 45 -17.97 -17.70 29.40
C THR A 45 -17.31 -17.49 28.04
N LEU A 46 -15.97 -17.46 27.98
CA LEU A 46 -15.21 -17.34 26.71
C LEU A 46 -15.26 -18.59 25.82
N GLU A 47 -15.79 -19.72 26.29
CA GLU A 47 -15.93 -20.95 25.48
C GLU A 47 -17.29 -21.07 24.80
N GLY A 48 -18.30 -20.32 25.25
CA GLY A 48 -19.68 -20.54 24.83
C GLY A 48 -20.02 -20.18 23.39
N TRP A 49 -19.09 -19.56 22.65
CA TRP A 49 -19.24 -19.27 21.21
C TRP A 49 -19.04 -20.49 20.32
N LYS A 50 -18.38 -21.54 20.81
CA LYS A 50 -18.06 -22.74 20.05
C LYS A 50 -19.33 -23.48 19.67
N LEU A 51 -19.45 -23.86 18.39
CA LEU A 51 -20.58 -24.67 17.91
C LEU A 51 -20.52 -26.06 18.52
N TYR A 52 -21.69 -26.59 18.87
CA TYR A 52 -21.82 -27.96 19.32
C TYR A 52 -21.33 -28.93 18.24
N HIS A 53 -20.39 -29.78 18.62
CA HIS A 53 -19.85 -30.81 17.77
C HIS A 53 -19.63 -32.09 18.58
N ASP A 54 -20.22 -33.18 18.11
CA ASP A 54 -19.98 -34.52 18.64
C ASP A 54 -19.22 -35.34 17.58
N PRO A 55 -17.90 -35.51 17.74
CA PRO A 55 -17.08 -36.28 16.78
C PRO A 55 -17.51 -37.74 16.66
N ASN A 56 -18.21 -38.27 17.67
CA ASN A 56 -18.59 -39.68 17.74
C ASN A 56 -19.80 -40.02 16.86
N MET A 57 -20.54 -39.02 16.38
CA MET A 57 -21.70 -39.21 15.49
C MET A 57 -21.32 -39.89 14.17
N ASN A 58 -20.07 -39.75 13.73
CA ASN A 58 -19.58 -40.29 12.46
C ASN A 58 -18.94 -41.69 12.57
N GLY A 59 -19.04 -42.36 13.74
CA GLY A 59 -18.60 -43.74 13.90
C GLY A 59 -17.08 -43.95 14.00
N GLY A 60 -16.38 -43.03 14.66
CA GLY A 60 -14.95 -43.16 14.96
C GLY A 60 -14.61 -44.40 15.80
N GLN A 61 -13.38 -44.89 15.66
CA GLN A 61 -12.90 -46.06 16.43
C GLN A 61 -12.55 -45.72 17.89
N GLU A 62 -12.19 -44.46 18.15
CA GLU A 62 -11.90 -43.94 19.49
C GLU A 62 -12.95 -42.91 19.89
N LEU A 63 -13.36 -42.94 21.16
CA LEU A 63 -14.31 -41.96 21.70
C LEU A 63 -13.59 -40.65 21.99
N GLU A 64 -14.03 -39.59 21.33
CA GLU A 64 -13.53 -38.23 21.53
C GLU A 64 -14.52 -37.41 22.38
N PRO A 65 -14.05 -36.42 23.16
CA PRO A 65 -14.95 -35.58 23.95
C PRO A 65 -15.86 -34.75 23.04
N VAL A 66 -17.13 -34.63 23.44
CA VAL A 66 -18.08 -33.70 22.81
C VAL A 66 -17.67 -32.27 23.14
N GLU A 67 -17.66 -31.40 22.13
CA GLU A 67 -17.24 -30.01 22.27
C GLU A 67 -18.36 -29.01 21.93
N GLY A 68 -18.22 -27.80 22.44
CA GLY A 68 -19.07 -26.67 22.12
C GLY A 68 -20.38 -26.60 22.90
N ASN A 69 -21.21 -25.63 22.53
CA ASN A 69 -22.42 -25.27 23.27
C ASN A 69 -23.68 -25.52 22.41
N PRO A 70 -24.54 -26.49 22.78
CA PRO A 70 -25.79 -26.75 22.07
C PRO A 70 -26.80 -25.58 22.21
N TYR A 71 -26.65 -24.75 23.25
CA TYR A 71 -27.49 -23.58 23.51
C TYR A 71 -26.73 -22.28 23.22
N ARG A 72 -25.94 -22.26 22.14
CA ARG A 72 -25.12 -21.11 21.73
C ARG A 72 -25.97 -19.83 21.54
N CYS A 73 -27.18 -19.94 20.99
CA CYS A 73 -28.07 -18.80 20.81
C CYS A 73 -28.41 -18.12 22.14
N ILE A 74 -28.78 -18.90 23.18
CA ILE A 74 -29.06 -18.39 24.53
C ILE A 74 -27.81 -17.76 25.15
N TRP A 75 -26.65 -18.40 25.00
CA TRP A 75 -25.38 -17.85 25.46
C TRP A 75 -25.07 -16.50 24.81
N LYS A 76 -25.32 -16.38 23.50
CA LYS A 76 -25.10 -15.15 22.74
C LYS A 76 -26.04 -14.02 23.19
N ILE A 77 -27.32 -14.33 23.39
CA ILE A 77 -28.31 -13.40 23.97
C ILE A 77 -27.87 -12.94 25.36
N SER A 78 -27.35 -13.85 26.17
CA SER A 78 -26.85 -13.54 27.51
C SER A 78 -25.65 -12.59 27.45
N CYS A 79 -24.70 -12.84 26.54
CA CYS A 79 -23.56 -11.94 26.29
C CYS A 79 -24.04 -10.55 25.83
N TRP A 80 -25.01 -10.50 24.93
CA TRP A 80 -25.58 -9.23 24.45
C TRP A 80 -26.18 -8.41 25.61
N ARG A 81 -27.04 -9.04 26.42
CA ARG A 81 -27.66 -8.39 27.59
C ARG A 81 -26.62 -7.96 28.63
N LEU A 82 -25.50 -8.68 28.73
CA LEU A 82 -24.41 -8.32 29.65
C LEU A 82 -23.64 -7.09 29.16
N ALA A 83 -23.39 -7.00 27.84
CA ALA A 83 -22.71 -5.86 27.22
C ALA A 83 -23.48 -4.52 27.37
N GLU A 84 -24.81 -4.57 27.45
CA GLU A 84 -25.66 -3.38 27.60
C GLU A 84 -25.77 -2.87 29.05
N LYS A 85 -25.34 -3.64 30.04
CA LYS A 85 -25.42 -3.24 31.44
C LYS A 85 -24.28 -2.28 31.78
N GLU A 86 -24.60 -0.98 31.85
CA GLU A 86 -23.66 0.11 32.15
C GLU A 86 -22.96 0.02 33.51
N GLN A 87 -23.45 -0.85 34.41
CA GLN A 87 -22.84 -1.11 35.71
C GLN A 87 -21.50 -1.84 35.60
N PHE A 88 -21.28 -2.56 34.50
CA PHE A 88 -20.03 -3.27 34.25
C PHE A 88 -18.98 -2.38 33.60
N ASP A 89 -17.72 -2.77 33.78
CA ASP A 89 -16.59 -2.09 33.18
C ASP A 89 -16.71 -2.08 31.64
N LYS A 90 -16.20 -1.02 31.01
CA LYS A 90 -16.27 -0.83 29.56
C LYS A 90 -15.59 -1.96 28.78
N TYR A 91 -14.50 -2.52 29.30
CA TYR A 91 -13.80 -3.63 28.65
C TYR A 91 -14.54 -4.95 28.84
N GLU A 92 -15.17 -5.17 30.00
CA GLU A 92 -16.05 -6.33 30.19
C GLU A 92 -17.21 -6.31 29.18
N ARG A 93 -17.87 -5.16 29.06
CA ARG A 93 -18.92 -4.96 28.07
C ARG A 93 -18.42 -5.19 26.65
N ALA A 94 -17.25 -4.66 26.31
CA ALA A 94 -16.64 -4.84 25.00
C ALA A 94 -16.26 -6.30 24.70
N ILE A 95 -15.79 -7.07 25.68
CA ILE A 95 -15.50 -8.50 25.51
C ILE A 95 -16.79 -9.24 25.11
N TYR A 96 -17.87 -9.04 25.86
CA TYR A 96 -19.13 -9.71 25.55
C TYR A 96 -19.79 -9.17 24.27
N ALA A 97 -19.59 -7.89 23.97
CA ALA A 97 -20.01 -7.28 22.71
C ALA A 97 -19.31 -7.90 21.50
N ALA A 98 -18.00 -8.12 21.57
CA ALA A 98 -17.23 -8.80 20.51
C ALA A 98 -17.64 -10.27 20.33
N LEU A 99 -18.08 -10.91 21.41
CA LEU A 99 -18.56 -12.29 21.41
C LEU A 99 -20.01 -12.43 20.91
N SER A 100 -20.84 -11.40 21.10
CA SER A 100 -22.25 -11.41 20.70
C SER A 100 -22.56 -10.67 19.40
N GLY A 101 -21.60 -9.92 18.86
CA GLY A 101 -21.78 -9.08 17.68
C GLY A 101 -22.43 -7.71 17.98
N ASN A 102 -22.34 -7.20 19.20
CA ASN A 102 -22.92 -5.90 19.57
C ASN A 102 -21.94 -4.75 19.26
N LEU A 103 -21.99 -4.21 18.05
CA LEU A 103 -21.07 -3.15 17.63
C LEU A 103 -21.15 -1.89 18.52
N LYS A 104 -22.35 -1.48 18.93
CA LYS A 104 -22.57 -0.26 19.73
C LYS A 104 -21.80 -0.29 21.05
N GLN A 105 -21.72 -1.47 21.68
CA GLN A 105 -21.01 -1.65 22.95
C GLN A 105 -19.52 -1.95 22.78
N LEU A 106 -19.09 -2.31 21.56
CA LEU A 106 -17.70 -2.61 21.23
C LEU A 106 -16.90 -1.35 20.87
N LEU A 107 -17.46 -0.47 20.04
CA LEU A 107 -16.81 0.75 19.57
C LEU A 107 -16.27 1.69 20.68
N PRO A 108 -16.90 1.83 21.86
CA PRO A 108 -16.41 2.73 22.91
C PRO A 108 -14.98 2.46 23.39
N VAL A 109 -14.45 1.25 23.22
CA VAL A 109 -13.06 0.90 23.61
C VAL A 109 -12.10 0.77 22.42
N CYS A 110 -12.59 1.01 21.20
CA CYS A 110 -11.82 0.93 19.97
C CYS A 110 -11.36 2.33 19.54
N ASP A 111 -10.15 2.73 19.89
CA ASP A 111 -9.73 4.14 19.79
C ASP A 111 -8.90 4.45 18.54
N THR A 112 -8.33 3.43 17.89
CA THR A 112 -7.58 3.56 16.64
C THR A 112 -8.40 3.08 15.44
N TRP A 113 -7.92 3.40 14.24
CA TRP A 113 -8.47 2.91 12.98
C TRP A 113 -8.47 1.38 12.91
N GLU A 114 -7.36 0.73 13.29
CA GLU A 114 -7.28 -0.74 13.31
C GLU A 114 -8.25 -1.35 14.33
N ASP A 115 -8.42 -0.69 15.49
CA ASP A 115 -9.37 -1.14 16.50
C ASP A 115 -10.82 -1.10 15.97
N ALA A 116 -11.16 -0.02 15.28
CA ALA A 116 -12.48 0.18 14.71
C ALA A 116 -12.73 -0.78 13.53
N VAL A 117 -11.79 -0.89 12.59
CA VAL A 117 -11.85 -1.86 11.49
C VAL A 117 -12.01 -3.27 12.03
N TRP A 118 -11.20 -3.68 13.01
CA TRP A 118 -11.36 -4.98 13.67
C TRP A 118 -12.76 -5.17 14.25
N ALA A 119 -13.32 -4.17 14.93
CA ALA A 119 -14.65 -4.26 15.55
C ALA A 119 -15.75 -4.45 14.50
N PHE A 120 -15.73 -3.66 13.42
CA PHE A 120 -16.70 -3.79 12.32
C PHE A 120 -16.58 -5.16 11.63
N PHE A 121 -15.37 -5.58 11.26
CA PHE A 121 -15.16 -6.88 10.61
C PHE A 121 -15.53 -8.05 11.53
N ARG A 122 -15.21 -7.96 12.83
CA ARG A 122 -15.59 -8.98 13.81
C ARG A 122 -17.09 -9.17 13.88
N VAL A 123 -17.85 -8.06 13.94
CA VAL A 123 -19.32 -8.08 13.97
C VAL A 123 -19.89 -8.56 12.63
N MET A 124 -19.36 -8.08 11.51
CA MET A 124 -19.76 -8.55 10.17
C MET A 124 -19.64 -10.08 10.05
N VAL A 125 -18.46 -10.63 10.36
CA VAL A 125 -18.23 -12.08 10.31
C VAL A 125 -19.17 -12.80 11.26
N ASP A 126 -19.39 -12.27 12.47
CA ASP A 126 -20.31 -12.86 13.43
C ASP A 126 -21.75 -12.94 12.89
N THR A 127 -22.24 -11.86 12.26
CA THR A 127 -23.56 -11.79 11.65
C THR A 127 -23.70 -12.75 10.47
N LEU A 128 -22.71 -12.81 9.58
CA LEU A 128 -22.74 -13.71 8.43
C LEU A 128 -22.74 -15.19 8.87
N VAL A 129 -21.91 -15.54 9.85
CA VAL A 129 -21.89 -16.90 10.42
C VAL A 129 -23.22 -17.24 11.08
N GLU A 130 -23.81 -16.31 11.82
CA GLU A 130 -25.12 -16.53 12.45
C GLU A 130 -26.25 -16.71 11.42
N GLN A 131 -26.25 -15.93 10.34
CA GLN A 131 -27.21 -16.06 9.25
C GLN A 131 -27.12 -17.44 8.59
N GLU A 132 -25.91 -17.95 8.37
CA GLU A 132 -25.69 -19.26 7.78
C GLU A 132 -26.08 -20.41 8.73
N ILE A 133 -25.81 -20.29 10.03
CA ILE A 133 -26.26 -21.28 11.02
C ILE A 133 -27.80 -21.34 11.04
N ARG A 134 -28.45 -20.18 10.97
CA ARG A 134 -29.92 -20.07 10.96
C ARG A 134 -30.54 -20.64 9.69
N SER A 135 -29.93 -20.43 8.52
CA SER A 135 -30.43 -20.98 7.25
C SER A 135 -30.25 -22.49 7.14
N SER A 136 -29.12 -23.01 7.65
CA SER A 136 -28.69 -24.40 7.39
C SER A 136 -29.01 -25.40 8.52
N VAL A 137 -29.15 -24.94 9.77
CA VAL A 137 -29.15 -25.84 10.95
C VAL A 137 -30.34 -25.64 11.88
N MET A 138 -30.89 -24.43 11.97
CA MET A 138 -31.88 -24.12 13.02
C MET A 138 -33.31 -24.55 12.65
N ASN A 139 -33.87 -25.47 13.43
CA ASN A 139 -35.31 -25.74 13.45
C ASN A 139 -36.05 -24.57 14.13
N THR A 140 -37.23 -24.23 13.62
CA THR A 140 -38.10 -23.08 13.97
C THR A 140 -38.58 -22.99 15.43
N GLU A 141 -38.04 -23.80 16.34
CA GLU A 141 -38.52 -23.93 17.73
C GLU A 141 -37.76 -23.07 18.76
N GLU A 142 -36.68 -22.39 18.38
CA GLU A 142 -36.01 -21.44 19.27
C GLU A 142 -36.84 -20.15 19.43
N LYS A 143 -37.48 -20.01 20.60
CA LYS A 143 -38.39 -18.89 20.92
C LYS A 143 -37.70 -17.59 21.33
N GLU A 144 -36.40 -17.60 21.64
CA GLU A 144 -35.66 -16.39 22.01
C GLU A 144 -34.85 -15.89 20.81
N GLU A 145 -35.22 -14.71 20.31
CA GLU A 145 -34.58 -14.10 19.16
C GLU A 145 -33.48 -13.11 19.59
N LEU A 146 -32.39 -13.08 18.81
CA LEU A 146 -31.40 -12.02 18.90
C LEU A 146 -32.03 -10.66 18.55
N PRO A 147 -31.46 -9.55 19.01
CA PRO A 147 -31.99 -8.21 18.71
C PRO A 147 -32.16 -7.97 17.21
N ARG A 148 -33.29 -7.34 16.83
CA ARG A 148 -33.63 -7.09 15.42
C ARG A 148 -32.54 -6.32 14.68
N GLU A 149 -31.94 -5.33 15.33
CA GLU A 149 -30.82 -4.56 14.77
C GLU A 149 -29.68 -5.46 14.30
N TYR A 150 -29.36 -6.50 15.06
CA TYR A 150 -28.32 -7.46 14.71
C TYR A 150 -28.73 -8.35 13.53
N LEU A 151 -29.99 -8.78 13.48
CA LEU A 151 -30.52 -9.68 12.46
C LEU A 151 -30.76 -9.00 11.11
N GLU A 152 -31.19 -7.74 11.14
CA GLU A 152 -31.55 -6.95 9.96
C GLU A 152 -30.33 -6.24 9.34
N THR A 153 -29.18 -6.24 10.02
CA THR A 153 -27.98 -5.61 9.47
C THR A 153 -27.41 -6.43 8.31
N ASN A 154 -27.53 -5.89 7.11
CA ASN A 154 -26.81 -6.37 5.95
C ASN A 154 -25.43 -5.70 5.91
N TRP A 155 -24.38 -6.47 6.18
CA TRP A 155 -22.99 -6.01 6.13
C TRP A 155 -22.35 -6.36 4.79
N THR A 156 -21.71 -5.37 4.18
CA THR A 156 -20.78 -5.56 3.07
C THR A 156 -19.45 -4.90 3.42
N LEU A 157 -18.40 -5.22 2.66
CA LEU A 157 -17.08 -4.62 2.87
C LEU A 157 -17.14 -3.10 2.70
N GLU A 158 -17.90 -2.62 1.71
CA GLU A 158 -18.09 -1.20 1.41
C GLU A 158 -18.76 -0.50 2.59
N LYS A 159 -19.85 -1.09 3.10
CA LYS A 159 -20.60 -0.54 4.24
C LYS A 159 -19.72 -0.41 5.48
N VAL A 160 -18.83 -1.36 5.75
CA VAL A 160 -17.88 -1.26 6.88
C VAL A 160 -17.04 0.03 6.79
N PHE A 161 -16.48 0.33 5.62
CA PHE A 161 -15.66 1.52 5.44
C PHE A 161 -16.48 2.81 5.31
N GLU A 162 -17.73 2.75 4.85
CA GLU A 162 -18.67 3.88 4.89
C GLU A 162 -19.00 4.28 6.34
N GLU A 163 -19.32 3.30 7.19
CA GLU A 163 -19.60 3.54 8.62
C GLU A 163 -18.34 4.03 9.36
N LEU A 164 -17.16 3.54 8.98
CA LEU A 164 -15.88 4.02 9.52
C LEU A 164 -15.63 5.49 9.17
N GLN A 165 -16.04 5.92 7.97
CA GLN A 165 -15.98 7.33 7.54
C GLN A 165 -17.03 8.21 8.25
N ALA A 166 -18.13 7.61 8.71
CA ALA A 166 -19.21 8.28 9.45
C ALA A 166 -18.98 8.35 10.96
N THR A 167 -17.86 7.84 11.48
CA THR A 167 -17.55 7.86 12.92
C THR A 167 -17.37 9.29 13.46
N ASP A 168 -17.70 9.50 14.73
CA ASP A 168 -17.48 10.74 15.46
C ASP A 168 -16.08 10.84 16.08
N LYS A 169 -15.32 9.74 16.06
CA LYS A 169 -13.96 9.68 16.62
C LYS A 169 -12.96 10.36 15.70
N LYS A 170 -12.53 11.57 16.09
CA LYS A 170 -11.53 12.38 15.36
C LYS A 170 -10.26 11.61 14.99
N ARG A 171 -9.71 10.84 15.94
CA ARG A 171 -8.49 10.06 15.70
C ARG A 171 -8.66 9.04 14.58
N VAL A 172 -9.78 8.32 14.55
CA VAL A 172 -10.09 7.35 13.50
C VAL A 172 -10.27 8.06 12.15
N LEU A 173 -10.91 9.24 12.13
CA LEU A 173 -11.06 10.04 10.91
C LEU A 173 -9.71 10.54 10.36
N GLU A 174 -8.80 10.95 11.23
CA GLU A 174 -7.43 11.37 10.86
C GLU A 174 -6.64 10.18 10.31
N GLU A 175 -6.61 9.06 11.05
CA GLU A 175 -5.91 7.83 10.63
C GLU A 175 -6.49 7.27 9.32
N ASN A 176 -7.80 7.41 9.08
CA ASN A 176 -8.44 6.98 7.83
C ASN A 176 -8.00 7.78 6.60
N GLN A 177 -7.41 8.97 6.78
CA GLN A 177 -6.84 9.77 5.70
C GLN A 177 -5.36 9.46 5.43
N GLU A 178 -4.72 8.62 6.25
CA GLU A 178 -3.34 8.22 6.04
C GLU A 178 -3.18 7.37 4.78
N HIS A 179 -2.09 7.59 4.06
CA HIS A 179 -1.82 6.94 2.77
C HIS A 179 -1.86 5.40 2.86
N TYR A 180 -1.25 4.82 3.91
CA TYR A 180 -1.20 3.36 4.05
C TYR A 180 -2.56 2.75 4.40
N HIS A 181 -3.36 3.39 5.27
CA HIS A 181 -4.72 2.94 5.57
C HIS A 181 -5.64 3.06 4.36
N MET A 182 -5.47 4.10 3.54
CA MET A 182 -6.20 4.23 2.28
C MET A 182 -5.85 3.08 1.32
N ILE A 183 -4.56 2.73 1.19
CA ILE A 183 -4.13 1.58 0.38
C ILE A 183 -4.74 0.29 0.93
N GLN A 184 -4.67 0.05 2.24
CA GLN A 184 -5.26 -1.12 2.88
C GLN A 184 -6.77 -1.21 2.62
N LYS A 185 -7.51 -0.10 2.76
CA LYS A 185 -8.94 -0.03 2.46
C LYS A 185 -9.23 -0.51 1.04
N PHE A 186 -8.58 0.07 0.03
CA PHE A 186 -8.85 -0.31 -1.36
C PHE A 186 -8.42 -1.73 -1.69
N VAL A 187 -7.33 -2.22 -1.10
CA VAL A 187 -6.90 -3.63 -1.25
C VAL A 187 -7.93 -4.57 -0.63
N ILE A 188 -8.49 -4.24 0.54
CA ILE A 188 -9.53 -5.04 1.21
C ILE A 188 -10.82 -5.03 0.39
N LEU A 189 -11.20 -3.89 -0.19
CA LEU A 189 -12.37 -3.75 -1.06
C LEU A 189 -12.16 -4.41 -2.45
N GLY A 190 -10.92 -4.73 -2.83
CA GLY A 190 -10.58 -5.20 -4.17
C GLY A 190 -10.74 -4.12 -5.26
N ASP A 191 -10.87 -2.85 -4.89
CA ASP A 191 -11.07 -1.73 -5.81
C ASP A 191 -9.72 -1.10 -6.21
N VAL A 192 -9.10 -1.70 -7.22
CA VAL A 192 -7.82 -1.23 -7.78
C VAL A 192 -7.99 0.11 -8.51
N ASP A 193 -9.11 0.32 -9.21
CA ASP A 193 -9.34 1.55 -9.97
C ASP A 193 -9.48 2.77 -9.06
N GLY A 194 -10.21 2.64 -7.95
CA GLY A 194 -10.32 3.67 -6.92
C GLY A 194 -8.98 3.97 -6.25
N LEU A 195 -8.14 2.96 -6.04
CA LEU A 195 -6.78 3.16 -5.53
C LEU A 195 -5.91 3.99 -6.48
N MET A 196 -5.99 3.69 -7.78
CA MET A 196 -5.25 4.45 -8.80
C MET A 196 -5.71 5.93 -8.82
N ASP A 197 -7.01 6.19 -8.65
CA ASP A 197 -7.52 7.57 -8.58
C ASP A 197 -6.98 8.33 -7.36
N GLU A 198 -6.84 7.66 -6.20
CA GLU A 198 -6.16 8.26 -5.05
C GLU A 198 -4.68 8.53 -5.32
N PHE A 199 -3.96 7.61 -5.97
CA PHE A 199 -2.57 7.85 -6.38
C PHE A 199 -2.44 9.07 -7.28
N TYR A 200 -3.35 9.23 -8.24
CA TYR A 200 -3.40 10.41 -9.09
C TYR A 200 -3.63 11.70 -8.27
N LYS A 201 -4.58 11.69 -7.33
CA LYS A 201 -4.85 12.84 -6.43
C LYS A 201 -3.64 13.19 -5.58
N TRP A 202 -2.88 12.20 -5.11
CA TRP A 202 -1.67 12.43 -4.29
C TRP A 202 -0.55 13.03 -5.14
N LEU A 203 -0.33 12.52 -6.34
CA LEU A 203 0.67 13.04 -7.28
C LEU A 203 0.35 14.48 -7.73
N SER A 204 -0.94 14.79 -7.96
CA SER A 204 -1.38 16.11 -8.42
C SER A 204 -1.35 17.18 -7.33
N LYS A 205 -1.41 16.81 -6.05
CA LYS A 205 -1.21 17.74 -4.91
C LYS A 205 0.26 18.17 -4.72
N GLY A 206 1.21 17.47 -5.33
CA GLY A 206 2.62 17.88 -5.42
C GLY A 206 3.60 16.72 -5.31
N LYS A 207 4.30 16.41 -6.41
CA LYS A 207 5.29 15.32 -6.51
C LYS A 207 6.40 15.36 -5.44
N ASN A 208 6.78 16.56 -5.00
CA ASN A 208 7.87 16.76 -4.03
C ASN A 208 7.43 16.62 -2.56
N MET A 209 6.14 16.38 -2.28
CA MET A 209 5.62 16.24 -0.92
C MET A 209 5.43 14.79 -0.48
N LEU A 210 5.54 13.82 -1.40
CA LEU A 210 5.34 12.41 -1.07
C LEU A 210 6.62 11.81 -0.48
N PRO A 211 6.55 11.11 0.66
CA PRO A 211 7.69 10.41 1.22
C PRO A 211 8.27 9.39 0.22
N GLY A 212 9.59 9.32 0.08
CA GLY A 212 10.25 8.39 -0.86
C GLY A 212 9.89 6.91 -0.62
N HIS A 213 9.70 6.51 0.64
CA HIS A 213 9.23 5.16 0.99
C HIS A 213 7.81 4.86 0.49
N LEU A 214 6.92 5.87 0.49
CA LEU A 214 5.56 5.73 -0.04
C LEU A 214 5.60 5.57 -1.56
N LEU A 215 6.36 6.41 -2.26
CA LEU A 215 6.55 6.28 -3.72
C LEU A 215 7.11 4.90 -4.08
N ARG A 216 8.14 4.45 -3.35
CA ARG A 216 8.68 3.09 -3.51
C ARG A 216 7.57 2.04 -3.36
N PHE A 217 6.78 2.11 -2.29
CA PHE A 217 5.70 1.17 -2.05
C PHE A 217 4.64 1.20 -3.16
N MET A 218 4.19 2.39 -3.59
CA MET A 218 3.24 2.58 -4.68
C MET A 218 3.75 1.94 -5.99
N THR A 219 5.00 2.21 -6.36
CA THR A 219 5.61 1.62 -7.57
C THR A 219 5.65 0.11 -7.49
N HIS A 220 6.13 -0.46 -6.38
CA HIS A 220 6.20 -1.92 -6.23
C HIS A 220 4.81 -2.56 -6.22
N LEU A 221 3.82 -1.90 -5.63
CA LEU A 221 2.44 -2.39 -5.63
C LEU A 221 1.87 -2.46 -7.05
N ILE A 222 2.10 -1.43 -7.88
CA ILE A 222 1.68 -1.42 -9.28
C ILE A 222 2.38 -2.53 -10.07
N LEU A 223 3.70 -2.70 -9.89
CA LEU A 223 4.44 -3.78 -10.54
C LEU A 223 3.91 -5.16 -10.09
N PHE A 224 3.60 -5.32 -8.81
CA PHE A 224 2.99 -6.52 -8.28
C PHE A 224 1.62 -6.80 -8.91
N PHE A 225 0.75 -5.80 -9.02
CA PHE A 225 -0.54 -5.94 -9.70
C PHE A 225 -0.38 -6.37 -11.16
N ARG A 226 0.60 -5.81 -11.88
CA ARG A 226 0.94 -6.26 -13.24
C ARG A 226 1.38 -7.72 -13.28
N THR A 227 2.21 -8.18 -12.33
CA THR A 227 2.62 -9.60 -12.27
C THR A 227 1.45 -10.55 -11.99
N LEU A 228 0.43 -10.09 -11.25
CA LEU A 228 -0.79 -10.85 -11.00
C LEU A 228 -1.79 -10.79 -12.18
N GLY A 229 -1.52 -9.99 -13.21
CA GLY A 229 -2.43 -9.78 -14.34
C GLY A 229 -3.61 -8.86 -14.02
N LEU A 230 -3.57 -8.11 -12.92
CA LEU A 230 -4.58 -7.12 -12.57
C LEU A 230 -4.44 -5.90 -13.49
N GLN A 231 -5.56 -5.44 -14.03
CA GLN A 231 -5.59 -4.24 -14.85
C GLN A 231 -5.50 -3.01 -13.96
N THR A 232 -4.54 -2.15 -14.27
CA THR A 232 -4.37 -0.84 -13.62
C THR A 232 -4.52 0.25 -14.67
N LYS A 233 -4.95 1.45 -14.27
CA LYS A 233 -4.97 2.63 -15.14
C LYS A 233 -3.55 2.99 -15.58
N GLU A 234 -3.22 2.65 -16.83
CA GLU A 234 -1.84 2.71 -17.34
C GLU A 234 -1.21 4.11 -17.27
N GLU A 235 -1.99 5.16 -17.54
CA GLU A 235 -1.53 6.55 -17.45
C GLU A 235 -1.02 6.90 -16.04
N ILE A 236 -1.78 6.50 -15.02
CA ILE A 236 -1.43 6.76 -13.62
C ILE A 236 -0.25 5.89 -13.20
N SER A 237 -0.20 4.63 -13.64
CA SER A 237 0.94 3.74 -13.41
C SER A 237 2.24 4.33 -13.94
N ILE A 238 2.21 4.89 -15.16
CA ILE A 238 3.33 5.59 -15.78
C ILE A 238 3.73 6.81 -14.95
N ASP A 239 2.77 7.62 -14.47
CA ASP A 239 3.07 8.82 -13.70
C ASP A 239 3.68 8.51 -12.33
N VAL A 240 3.23 7.45 -11.65
CA VAL A 240 3.84 6.96 -10.41
C VAL A 240 5.27 6.48 -10.66
N LEU A 241 5.50 5.68 -11.71
CA LEU A 241 6.83 5.22 -12.10
C LEU A 241 7.77 6.40 -12.41
N LYS A 242 7.31 7.38 -13.20
CA LYS A 242 8.07 8.61 -13.48
C LYS A 242 8.43 9.39 -12.22
N ALA A 243 7.48 9.55 -11.30
CA ALA A 243 7.72 10.26 -10.05
C ALA A 243 8.77 9.55 -9.18
N TYR A 244 8.73 8.21 -9.14
CA TYR A 244 9.71 7.43 -8.40
C TYR A 244 11.09 7.44 -9.06
N ILE A 245 11.17 7.36 -10.39
CA ILE A 245 12.43 7.49 -11.14
C ILE A 245 13.06 8.86 -10.89
N GLN A 246 12.27 9.95 -10.95
CA GLN A 246 12.76 11.29 -10.63
C GLN A 246 13.30 11.37 -9.19
N TRP A 247 12.63 10.72 -8.24
CA TRP A 247 13.12 10.65 -6.86
C TRP A 247 14.45 9.88 -6.76
N LEU A 248 14.59 8.75 -7.44
CA LEU A 248 15.86 7.99 -7.51
C LEU A 248 17.01 8.81 -8.12
N MET A 249 16.71 9.63 -9.13
CA MET A 249 17.68 10.54 -9.74
C MET A 249 18.18 11.58 -8.71
N CYS A 250 17.26 12.20 -7.96
CA CYS A 250 17.61 13.17 -6.92
C CYS A 250 18.48 12.56 -5.81
N GLU A 251 18.18 11.31 -5.41
CA GLU A 251 18.95 10.57 -4.38
C GLU A 251 20.22 9.90 -4.94
N LYS A 252 20.51 10.04 -6.23
CA LYS A 252 21.67 9.47 -6.93
C LYS A 252 21.76 7.93 -6.87
N HIS A 253 20.63 7.24 -6.80
CA HIS A 253 20.56 5.78 -6.87
C HIS A 253 20.54 5.29 -8.32
N THR A 254 21.67 5.47 -9.03
CA THR A 254 21.80 5.24 -10.48
C THR A 254 21.57 3.80 -10.91
N ASP A 255 21.98 2.83 -10.07
CA ASP A 255 21.93 1.40 -10.41
C ASP A 255 20.52 0.86 -10.65
N LEU A 256 19.54 1.47 -9.99
CA LEU A 256 18.15 0.98 -9.99
C LEU A 256 17.30 1.58 -11.10
N ILE A 257 17.74 2.69 -11.71
CA ILE A 257 16.92 3.47 -12.64
C ILE A 257 16.59 2.66 -13.89
N ALA A 258 17.57 1.94 -14.45
CA ALA A 258 17.39 1.13 -15.65
C ALA A 258 16.27 0.08 -15.48
N PHE A 259 16.18 -0.55 -14.31
CA PHE A 259 15.15 -1.54 -14.01
C PHE A 259 13.74 -0.93 -13.98
N TYR A 260 13.54 0.21 -13.33
CA TYR A 260 12.19 0.82 -13.30
C TYR A 260 11.78 1.40 -14.64
N VAL A 261 12.74 1.90 -15.42
CA VAL A 261 12.48 2.45 -16.75
C VAL A 261 12.06 1.38 -17.76
N SER A 262 12.57 0.14 -17.64
CA SER A 262 12.14 -0.95 -18.54
C SER A 262 10.67 -1.35 -18.37
N HIS A 263 10.03 -0.96 -17.27
CA HIS A 263 8.60 -1.20 -17.03
C HIS A 263 7.69 -0.09 -17.57
N LEU A 264 8.26 0.95 -18.20
CA LEU A 264 7.51 1.99 -18.91
C LEU A 264 7.31 1.60 -20.38
N PRO A 265 6.28 2.16 -21.06
CA PRO A 265 6.17 2.07 -22.51
C PRO A 265 7.43 2.59 -23.20
N GLN A 266 7.80 1.99 -24.33
CA GLN A 266 9.10 2.20 -24.98
C GLN A 266 9.40 3.68 -25.29
N ASP A 267 8.41 4.42 -25.78
CA ASP A 267 8.51 5.85 -26.10
C ASP A 267 8.81 6.70 -24.85
N VAL A 268 8.12 6.40 -23.75
CA VAL A 268 8.29 7.08 -22.47
C VAL A 268 9.62 6.67 -21.81
N ALA A 269 9.97 5.39 -21.88
CA ALA A 269 11.19 4.83 -21.31
C ALA A 269 12.43 5.50 -21.92
N VAL A 270 12.48 5.62 -23.25
CA VAL A 270 13.55 6.31 -23.98
C VAL A 270 13.67 7.75 -23.51
N ALA A 271 12.56 8.49 -23.47
CA ALA A 271 12.57 9.91 -23.10
C ALA A 271 13.05 10.13 -21.65
N GLN A 272 12.61 9.30 -20.70
CA GLN A 272 13.01 9.42 -19.29
C GLN A 272 14.46 9.01 -19.07
N TYR A 273 14.92 7.91 -19.66
CA TYR A 273 16.30 7.49 -19.52
C TYR A 273 17.27 8.47 -20.19
N ALA A 274 16.90 9.01 -21.36
CA ALA A 274 17.69 10.03 -22.02
C ALA A 274 17.83 11.29 -21.16
N ALA A 275 16.73 11.77 -20.56
CA ALA A 275 16.76 12.90 -19.64
C ALA A 275 17.66 12.64 -18.42
N PHE A 276 17.70 11.41 -17.90
CA PHE A 276 18.63 11.02 -16.83
C PHE A 276 20.09 11.04 -17.29
N LEU A 277 20.40 10.48 -18.46
CA LEU A 277 21.76 10.44 -18.99
C LEU A 277 22.31 11.83 -19.32
N GLU A 278 21.45 12.81 -19.63
CA GLU A 278 21.85 14.21 -19.82
C GLU A 278 22.51 14.81 -18.56
N ASP A 279 22.10 14.37 -17.37
CA ASP A 279 22.65 14.87 -16.10
C ASP A 279 23.96 14.13 -15.69
N VAL A 280 24.32 13.03 -16.38
CA VAL A 280 25.51 12.23 -16.06
C VAL A 280 26.74 12.80 -16.81
N ILE A 281 27.62 13.45 -16.06
CA ILE A 281 28.84 14.07 -16.60
C ILE A 281 30.01 13.07 -16.68
N ASP A 282 30.14 12.15 -15.72
CA ASP A 282 31.31 11.27 -15.58
C ASP A 282 31.30 10.06 -16.53
N THR A 283 32.36 9.88 -17.31
CA THR A 283 32.48 8.87 -18.36
C THR A 283 32.36 7.43 -17.85
N GLU A 284 32.92 7.11 -16.67
CA GLU A 284 32.78 5.76 -16.10
C GLU A 284 31.32 5.47 -15.70
N GLN A 285 30.65 6.43 -15.08
CA GLN A 285 29.22 6.31 -14.77
C GLN A 285 28.34 6.20 -16.02
N ARG A 286 28.70 6.89 -17.13
CA ARG A 286 27.99 6.75 -18.41
C ARG A 286 28.05 5.33 -18.92
N HIS A 287 29.24 4.72 -18.93
CA HIS A 287 29.41 3.33 -19.36
C HIS A 287 28.61 2.37 -18.49
N HIS A 288 28.70 2.51 -17.17
CA HIS A 288 27.95 1.68 -16.22
C HIS A 288 26.43 1.80 -16.42
N CYS A 289 25.90 3.01 -16.62
CA CYS A 289 24.48 3.20 -16.90
C CYS A 289 24.05 2.53 -18.22
N LEU A 290 24.86 2.63 -19.28
CA LEU A 290 24.56 1.97 -20.56
C LEU A 290 24.60 0.44 -20.46
N GLU A 291 25.49 -0.12 -19.64
CA GLU A 291 25.52 -1.56 -19.33
C GLU A 291 24.24 -1.99 -18.60
N LEU A 292 23.81 -1.24 -17.58
CA LEU A 292 22.55 -1.50 -16.87
C LEU A 292 21.33 -1.39 -17.80
N ALA A 293 21.33 -0.42 -18.72
CA ALA A 293 20.27 -0.28 -19.71
C ALA A 293 20.20 -1.50 -20.64
N LYS A 294 21.36 -2.04 -21.03
CA LYS A 294 21.47 -3.27 -21.82
C LYS A 294 20.91 -4.48 -21.09
N GLU A 295 21.26 -4.63 -19.82
CA GLU A 295 20.77 -5.73 -18.97
C GLU A 295 19.26 -5.65 -18.74
N ALA A 296 18.73 -4.44 -18.59
CA ALA A 296 17.29 -4.19 -18.45
C ALA A 296 16.50 -4.34 -19.77
N GLY A 297 17.18 -4.59 -20.90
CA GLY A 297 16.56 -4.77 -22.21
C GLY A 297 16.07 -3.47 -22.86
N LEU A 298 16.63 -2.32 -22.48
CA LEU A 298 16.30 -1.03 -23.07
C LEU A 298 16.94 -0.87 -24.45
N ASP A 299 16.30 -0.09 -25.33
CA ASP A 299 16.82 0.23 -26.65
C ASP A 299 17.90 1.32 -26.56
N ILE A 300 19.14 0.87 -26.34
CA ILE A 300 20.34 1.71 -26.25
C ILE A 300 20.46 2.61 -27.47
N ALA A 301 20.15 2.10 -28.66
CA ALA A 301 20.39 2.83 -29.89
C ALA A 301 19.45 4.04 -30.02
N THR A 302 18.20 3.87 -29.62
CA THR A 302 17.25 4.98 -29.61
C THR A 302 17.54 5.94 -28.46
N ILE A 303 17.91 5.43 -27.28
CA ILE A 303 18.27 6.25 -26.11
C ILE A 303 19.44 7.18 -26.38
N THR A 304 20.60 6.67 -26.82
CA THR A 304 21.80 7.50 -27.05
C THR A 304 21.55 8.52 -28.15
N LYS A 305 20.80 8.15 -29.19
CA LYS A 305 20.36 9.08 -30.23
C LYS A 305 19.50 10.20 -29.66
N THR A 306 18.52 9.89 -28.82
CA THR A 306 17.66 10.89 -28.19
C THR A 306 18.45 11.83 -27.26
N VAL A 307 19.42 11.30 -26.50
CA VAL A 307 20.34 12.13 -25.68
C VAL A 307 21.09 13.13 -26.55
N VAL A 308 21.69 12.66 -27.65
CA VAL A 308 22.44 13.53 -28.58
C VAL A 308 21.53 14.58 -29.20
N GLU A 309 20.33 14.19 -29.63
CA GLU A 309 19.36 15.13 -30.19
C GLU A 309 18.87 16.18 -29.18
N ASN A 310 18.64 15.80 -27.92
CA ASN A 310 18.17 16.71 -26.88
C ASN A 310 19.22 17.77 -26.53
N ILE A 311 20.49 17.35 -26.36
CA ILE A 311 21.60 18.27 -26.10
C ILE A 311 21.81 19.20 -27.30
N CYS A 312 21.73 18.68 -28.53
CA CYS A 312 21.83 19.50 -29.74
C CYS A 312 20.66 20.50 -29.90
N LYS A 313 19.43 20.13 -29.50
CA LYS A 313 18.20 20.95 -29.65
C LYS A 313 18.07 22.05 -28.59
N LYS A 314 18.54 21.82 -27.35
CA LYS A 314 18.60 22.85 -26.29
C LYS A 314 19.32 24.14 -26.74
N ASP A 315 20.14 24.01 -27.78
CA ASP A 315 21.09 24.99 -28.27
C ASP A 315 20.64 25.67 -29.59
N THR A 316 19.36 25.54 -29.96
CA THR A 316 18.78 26.16 -31.18
C THR A 316 18.27 27.60 -30.91
N SER A 317 18.30 28.06 -29.66
CA SER A 317 17.80 29.38 -29.25
C SER A 317 18.71 30.57 -29.60
N GLU A 318 19.91 30.35 -30.17
CA GLU A 318 20.84 31.44 -30.52
C GLU A 318 21.34 31.38 -31.96
N PHE A 319 20.45 31.14 -32.94
CA PHE A 319 20.70 31.61 -34.31
C PHE A 319 20.36 33.10 -34.43
N PHE A 320 20.95 33.95 -33.58
CA PHE A 320 21.02 35.37 -33.89
C PHE A 320 22.27 35.60 -34.72
N HIS A 321 22.07 36.02 -35.97
CA HIS A 321 23.11 36.56 -36.83
C HIS A 321 23.85 37.68 -36.08
N HIS A 322 24.99 37.35 -35.48
CA HIS A 322 25.98 38.35 -35.10
C HIS A 322 27.27 38.07 -35.84
N ASP A 323 27.81 39.18 -36.33
CA ASP A 323 28.85 39.29 -37.34
C ASP A 323 30.08 38.43 -37.08
N LEU A 324 30.75 38.11 -38.19
CA LEU A 324 32.04 37.45 -38.34
C LEU A 324 33.16 38.02 -37.45
N ALA A 325 33.11 37.78 -36.15
CA ALA A 325 34.22 37.87 -35.23
C ALA A 325 34.64 36.44 -34.87
N ILE A 326 35.87 36.08 -35.21
CA ILE A 326 36.45 34.77 -34.91
C ILE A 326 36.66 34.71 -33.38
N GLU A 327 35.70 34.17 -32.65
CA GLU A 327 35.86 33.86 -31.24
C GLU A 327 36.84 32.68 -31.11
N THR A 328 38.03 32.97 -30.60
CA THR A 328 39.13 32.01 -30.40
C THR A 328 39.05 31.29 -29.05
N GLY A 329 38.03 31.59 -28.24
CA GLY A 329 37.81 30.95 -26.94
C GLY A 329 36.86 29.77 -27.07
N THR A 330 37.36 28.55 -26.83
CA THR A 330 36.51 27.37 -26.63
C THR A 330 35.69 27.55 -25.36
N THR A 331 34.37 27.59 -25.46
CA THR A 331 33.51 27.62 -24.28
C THR A 331 33.37 26.21 -23.69
N GLU A 332 32.97 26.12 -22.42
CA GLU A 332 32.74 24.85 -21.72
C GLU A 332 31.59 24.06 -22.38
N ASP A 333 30.58 24.77 -22.91
CA ASP A 333 29.48 24.21 -23.70
C ASP A 333 29.96 23.55 -25.00
N ASP A 334 31.01 24.08 -25.64
CA ASP A 334 31.57 23.48 -26.86
C ASP A 334 32.29 22.17 -26.60
N ARG A 335 32.87 21.99 -25.39
CA ARG A 335 33.46 20.71 -24.97
C ARG A 335 32.38 19.67 -24.68
N LEU A 336 31.34 20.07 -23.96
CA LEU A 336 30.18 19.20 -23.70
C LEU A 336 29.56 18.67 -25.00
N LYS A 337 29.50 19.50 -26.06
CA LYS A 337 29.01 19.10 -27.41
C LYS A 337 29.84 18.00 -28.07
N ILE A 338 31.16 18.00 -27.89
CA ILE A 338 32.04 16.96 -28.43
C ILE A 338 31.90 15.69 -27.59
N ASP A 339 31.85 15.83 -26.27
CA ASP A 339 31.67 14.71 -25.34
C ASP A 339 30.33 13.98 -25.56
N VAL A 340 29.35 14.63 -26.22
CA VAL A 340 28.09 14.00 -26.61
C VAL A 340 28.30 12.88 -27.66
N ILE A 341 29.32 13.00 -28.51
CA ILE A 341 29.60 12.01 -29.56
C ILE A 341 30.03 10.67 -28.93
N ASP A 342 30.68 10.70 -27.75
CA ASP A 342 31.12 9.51 -27.03
C ASP A 342 29.96 8.56 -26.69
N TRP A 343 28.74 9.10 -26.48
CA TRP A 343 27.53 8.28 -26.29
C TRP A 343 27.22 7.38 -27.49
N LEU A 344 27.50 7.85 -28.72
CA LEU A 344 27.21 7.11 -29.97
C LEU A 344 28.36 6.19 -30.39
N VAL A 345 29.55 6.35 -29.78
CA VAL A 345 30.73 5.52 -30.05
C VAL A 345 30.69 4.21 -29.25
N PHE A 346 29.89 4.16 -28.19
CA PHE A 346 29.73 2.98 -27.33
C PHE A 346 29.24 1.74 -28.09
N ASP A 347 28.20 1.87 -28.92
CA ASP A 347 27.69 0.77 -29.74
C ASP A 347 28.25 0.83 -31.17
N PRO A 348 29.01 -0.20 -31.62
CA PRO A 348 29.49 -0.28 -32.99
C PRO A 348 28.39 -0.14 -34.06
N ALA A 349 27.15 -0.52 -33.76
CA ALA A 349 26.02 -0.38 -34.69
C ALA A 349 25.63 1.09 -34.94
N GLN A 350 25.96 1.99 -34.03
CA GLN A 350 25.59 3.41 -34.10
C GLN A 350 26.65 4.31 -34.75
N ARG A 351 27.79 3.75 -35.17
CA ARG A 351 28.89 4.52 -35.78
C ARG A 351 28.47 5.37 -36.98
N ALA A 352 27.47 4.92 -37.75
CA ALA A 352 26.93 5.70 -38.87
C ALA A 352 26.19 6.96 -38.39
N GLU A 353 25.42 6.87 -37.30
CA GLU A 353 24.75 8.02 -36.70
C GLU A 353 25.75 8.92 -35.97
N ALA A 354 26.75 8.35 -35.30
CA ALA A 354 27.87 9.10 -34.71
C ALA A 354 28.55 10.00 -35.75
N LEU A 355 28.84 9.46 -36.95
CA LEU A 355 29.46 10.21 -38.04
C LEU A 355 28.53 11.32 -38.59
N LYS A 356 27.22 11.07 -38.64
CA LYS A 356 26.23 12.05 -39.08
C LYS A 356 26.10 13.20 -38.08
N GLN A 357 26.02 12.91 -36.78
CA GLN A 357 25.95 13.93 -35.72
C GLN A 357 27.27 14.69 -35.59
N SER A 358 28.42 14.00 -35.71
CA SER A 358 29.75 14.65 -35.77
C SER A 358 29.83 15.65 -36.93
N ASN A 359 29.35 15.28 -38.12
CA ASN A 359 29.29 16.18 -39.26
C ASN A 359 28.35 17.37 -39.04
N ALA A 360 27.23 17.18 -38.34
CA ALA A 360 26.29 18.27 -38.01
C ALA A 360 26.91 19.26 -37.01
N ILE A 361 27.55 18.74 -35.96
CA ILE A 361 28.30 19.53 -34.97
C ILE A 361 29.45 20.29 -35.64
N MET A 362 30.22 19.62 -36.49
CA MET A 362 31.34 20.24 -37.23
C MET A 362 30.87 21.35 -38.17
N ARG A 363 29.71 21.19 -38.82
CA ARG A 363 29.08 22.26 -39.61
C ARG A 363 28.63 23.45 -38.75
N LYS A 364 28.13 23.20 -37.52
CA LYS A 364 27.74 24.24 -36.57
C LYS A 364 28.97 25.06 -36.12
N PHE A 365 30.08 24.40 -35.83
CA PHE A 365 31.35 25.04 -35.48
C PHE A 365 31.99 25.82 -36.63
N LEU A 366 31.94 25.28 -37.86
CA LEU A 366 32.41 25.99 -39.05
C LEU A 366 31.59 27.26 -39.34
N GLY A 367 30.28 27.25 -39.04
CA GLY A 367 29.40 28.40 -39.18
C GLY A 367 29.63 29.52 -38.15
N THR A 368 30.23 29.19 -36.99
CA THR A 368 30.53 30.13 -35.88
C THR A 368 32.00 30.52 -35.81
N ALA A 369 32.82 30.11 -36.79
CA ALA A 369 34.26 30.39 -36.90
C ALA A 369 35.14 29.89 -35.73
N VAL A 370 34.66 28.92 -34.92
CA VAL A 370 35.45 28.27 -33.86
C VAL A 370 36.27 27.11 -34.46
N LEU A 371 37.42 27.44 -35.04
CA LEU A 371 38.27 26.50 -35.81
C LEU A 371 39.20 25.62 -34.96
N SER A 372 39.39 25.94 -33.67
CA SER A 372 40.43 25.30 -32.84
C SER A 372 40.10 23.87 -32.39
N MET A 373 38.84 23.43 -32.47
CA MET A 373 38.41 22.09 -32.03
C MET A 373 38.20 21.07 -33.15
N ILE A 374 38.14 21.46 -34.42
CA ILE A 374 37.91 20.53 -35.55
C ILE A 374 39.13 19.60 -35.81
N LEU A 375 40.30 19.99 -35.29
CA LEU A 375 41.59 19.32 -35.52
C LEU A 375 42.07 18.45 -34.36
N LYS A 376 41.34 18.40 -33.24
CA LYS A 376 41.60 17.48 -32.11
C LYS A 376 40.50 16.44 -32.07
#